data_AF-A0A009IRQ9-F1
#
_entry.id   AF-A0A009IRQ9-F1
#
_cell.length_a   1.000
_cell.length_b   1.000
_cell.length_c   1.000
_cell.angle_alpha   90.00
_cell.angle_beta   90.00
_cell.angle_gamma   90.00
#
_symmetry.space_group_name_H-M   'P 1'
#
loop_
_entity.id
_entity.type
_entity.pdbx_description
1 polymer ?
#
loop_
_entity_poly.entity_id
_entity_poly.type
_entity_poly.pdbx_seq_one_letter_code
_entity_poly.pdbx_strand_id
1 'polypeptide(L)'
;MKGGDLPDGLHINQIYWLMREAGKEVPRGKSYIRCEINDFEADQVHTLLRSILRSEKVDYQAKYAVMCLIKHKVENRSLSAVAGITNQSKAQVNIMVGCARFFLHAHDKRLRIS
;
A
#
# COMPACT_ATOMS: atom_id res chain seq x y z
N MET A 1 27.74 -12.05 25.46
CA MET A 1 27.82 -10.58 25.44
C MET A 1 26.44 -10.04 25.09
N LYS A 2 25.92 -9.13 25.92
CA LYS A 2 24.70 -8.36 25.65
C LYS A 2 24.98 -7.31 24.57
N GLY A 3 23.99 -7.07 23.71
CA GLY A 3 23.84 -5.96 22.77
C GLY A 3 22.58 -6.28 21.95
N GLY A 4 21.44 -5.60 22.12
CA GLY A 4 21.27 -4.15 22.02
C GLY A 4 21.41 -3.79 20.54
N ASP A 5 20.47 -3.19 19.84
CA ASP A 5 19.24 -2.48 20.20
C ASP A 5 18.34 -2.52 18.94
N LEU A 6 17.13 -1.97 19.03
CA LEU A 6 16.03 -1.90 18.03
C LEU A 6 16.34 -2.17 16.54
N PRO A 7 15.38 -2.75 15.77
CA PRO A 7 15.43 -2.70 14.31
C PRO A 7 15.40 -1.23 13.88
N ASP A 8 16.51 -0.73 13.35
CA ASP A 8 16.59 0.59 12.71
C ASP A 8 15.41 0.72 11.74
N GLY A 9 14.81 1.92 11.68
CA GLY A 9 13.53 2.23 11.02
C GLY A 9 13.44 1.96 9.51
N LEU A 10 14.38 1.23 8.94
CA LEU A 10 14.25 0.50 7.70
C LEU A 10 13.99 -0.97 8.06
N HIS A 11 12.83 -1.52 7.71
CA HIS A 11 12.45 -2.94 7.91
C HIS A 11 13.34 -3.96 7.16
N ILE A 12 14.63 -3.70 7.01
CA ILE A 12 15.62 -4.57 6.41
C ILE A 12 16.17 -5.48 7.50
N ASN A 13 15.87 -6.76 7.35
CA ASN A 13 16.20 -7.83 8.28
C ASN A 13 17.73 -7.96 8.47
N GLN A 14 18.24 -7.90 9.71
CA GLN A 14 19.66 -8.11 10.04
C GLN A 14 20.27 -9.40 9.45
N ILE A 15 19.44 -10.44 9.28
CA ILE A 15 19.85 -11.71 8.66
C ILE A 15 20.32 -11.49 7.20
N TYR A 16 19.73 -10.53 6.49
CA TYR A 16 20.12 -10.18 5.12
C TYR A 16 21.57 -9.70 5.03
N TRP A 17 22.01 -8.84 5.95
CA TRP A 17 23.39 -8.32 5.97
C TRP A 17 24.40 -9.40 6.35
N LEU A 18 24.08 -10.22 7.36
CA LEU A 18 24.92 -11.35 7.77
C LEU A 18 25.11 -12.37 6.63
N MET A 19 24.08 -12.64 5.83
CA MET A 19 24.19 -13.53 4.67
C MET A 19 25.08 -12.94 3.56
N ARG A 20 25.00 -11.62 3.36
CA ARG A 20 25.76 -10.89 2.34
C ARG A 20 27.25 -10.79 2.70
N GLU A 21 27.58 -10.54 3.97
CA GLU A 21 28.96 -10.59 4.48
C GLU A 21 29.56 -12.00 4.40
N ALA A 22 28.74 -13.04 4.61
CA ALA A 22 29.17 -14.43 4.50
C ALA A 22 29.39 -14.91 3.05
N GLY A 23 29.25 -14.04 2.05
CA GLY A 23 29.45 -14.37 0.63
C GLY A 23 28.45 -15.40 0.07
N LYS A 24 27.32 -15.63 0.76
CA LYS A 24 26.31 -16.59 0.35
C LYS A 24 25.28 -15.92 -0.55
N GLU A 25 24.83 -16.63 -1.58
CA GLU A 25 23.70 -16.16 -2.39
C GLU A 25 22.47 -15.95 -1.50
N VAL A 26 22.00 -14.71 -1.42
CA VAL A 26 20.78 -14.40 -0.68
C VAL A 26 19.61 -14.96 -1.46
N PRO A 27 18.80 -15.86 -0.88
CA PRO A 27 17.61 -16.38 -1.55
C PRO A 27 16.75 -15.18 -1.95
N ARG A 28 16.34 -15.12 -3.22
CA ARG A 28 15.32 -14.17 -3.66
C ARG A 28 14.01 -14.57 -2.98
N GLY A 29 13.81 -14.11 -1.75
CA GLY A 29 12.54 -14.24 -1.05
C GLY A 29 11.43 -13.66 -1.93
N LYS A 30 10.21 -14.18 -1.78
CA LYS A 30 9.00 -13.68 -2.46
C LYS A 30 8.61 -12.23 -2.06
N SER A 31 9.55 -11.45 -1.53
CA SER A 31 9.40 -10.06 -1.14
C SER A 31 9.78 -9.14 -2.31
N TYR A 32 8.98 -9.17 -3.38
CA TYR A 32 8.98 -8.08 -4.34
C TYR A 32 7.89 -7.09 -3.90
N ILE A 33 8.28 -5.95 -3.34
CA ILE A 33 7.47 -4.74 -3.45
C ILE A 33 8.07 -3.97 -4.62
N ARG A 34 7.56 -4.23 -5.82
CA ARG A 34 8.07 -3.66 -7.08
C ARG A 34 7.09 -2.61 -7.58
N CYS A 35 6.90 -1.55 -6.81
CA CYS A 35 6.35 -0.31 -7.35
C CYS A 35 7.49 0.72 -7.31
N GLU A 36 8.35 0.62 -8.32
CA GLU A 36 9.32 1.66 -8.63
C GLU A 36 8.55 2.74 -9.41
N ILE A 37 7.88 3.63 -8.67
CA ILE A 37 7.31 4.84 -9.26
C ILE A 37 8.31 5.97 -9.09
N ASN A 38 8.46 6.82 -10.11
CA ASN A 38 9.26 8.03 -9.98
C ASN A 38 8.49 9.11 -9.20
N ASP A 39 9.19 10.13 -8.69
CA ASP A 39 8.58 11.20 -7.88
C ASP A 39 7.44 11.93 -8.64
N PHE A 40 7.59 12.08 -9.96
CA PHE A 40 6.57 12.68 -10.81
C PHE A 40 5.29 11.82 -10.91
N GLU A 41 5.41 10.51 -11.01
CA GLU A 41 4.29 9.57 -10.97
C GLU A 41 3.63 9.56 -9.60
N ALA A 42 4.41 9.61 -8.52
CA ALA A 42 3.90 9.71 -7.17
C ALA A 42 3.07 10.99 -6.96
N ASP A 43 3.54 12.13 -7.46
CA ASP A 43 2.82 13.41 -7.42
C ASP A 43 1.53 13.40 -8.22
N GLN A 44 1.51 12.75 -9.38
CA GLN A 44 0.29 12.58 -10.18
C GLN A 44 -0.75 11.73 -9.45
N VAL A 45 -0.33 10.60 -8.88
CA VAL A 45 -1.23 9.72 -8.10
C VAL A 45 -1.76 10.45 -6.88
N HIS A 46 -0.91 11.19 -6.17
CA HIS A 46 -1.33 11.98 -5.00
C HIS A 46 -2.34 13.07 -5.38
N THR A 47 -2.10 13.77 -6.48
CA THR A 47 -3.01 14.80 -7.01
C THR A 47 -4.36 14.19 -7.39
N LEU A 48 -4.37 13.01 -8.02
CA LEU A 48 -5.58 12.27 -8.36
C LEU A 48 -6.37 11.86 -7.11
N LEU A 49 -5.71 11.26 -6.12
CA LEU A 49 -6.37 10.84 -4.87
C LEU A 49 -6.97 12.05 -4.14
N ARG A 50 -6.23 13.16 -4.09
CA ARG A 50 -6.71 14.41 -3.48
C ARG A 50 -7.91 14.99 -4.22
N SER A 51 -7.92 14.98 -5.55
CA SER A 51 -9.03 15.52 -6.34
C SER A 51 -10.31 14.72 -6.11
N ILE A 52 -10.22 13.38 -6.07
CA ILE A 52 -11.34 12.49 -5.81
C ILE A 52 -11.92 12.71 -4.41
N LEU A 53 -11.08 12.76 -3.38
CA LEU A 53 -11.54 12.92 -1.99
C LEU A 53 -12.19 14.28 -1.75
N ARG A 54 -11.71 15.34 -2.40
CA ARG A 54 -12.25 16.70 -2.29
C ARG A 54 -13.43 17.00 -3.20
N SER A 55 -13.61 16.23 -4.28
CA SER A 55 -14.68 16.48 -5.26
C SER A 55 -16.06 16.26 -4.66
N GLU A 56 -16.95 17.24 -4.76
CA GLU A 56 -18.35 17.10 -4.34
C GLU A 56 -19.16 16.20 -5.29
N LYS A 57 -18.67 15.99 -6.52
CA LYS A 57 -19.33 15.15 -7.53
C LYS A 57 -19.15 13.65 -7.28
N VAL A 58 -18.19 13.27 -6.45
CA VAL A 58 -17.90 11.87 -6.15
C VAL A 58 -18.73 11.45 -4.95
N ASP A 59 -19.49 10.37 -5.11
CA ASP A 59 -20.33 9.81 -4.05
C ASP A 59 -19.50 9.39 -2.83
N TYR A 60 -20.11 9.47 -1.65
CA TYR A 60 -19.52 9.09 -0.38
C TYR A 60 -19.00 7.66 -0.39
N GLN A 61 -19.72 6.72 -1.01
CA GLN A 61 -19.29 5.31 -1.08
C GLN A 61 -18.00 5.14 -1.89
N ALA A 62 -17.85 5.87 -2.99
CA ALA A 62 -16.64 5.85 -3.80
C ALA A 62 -15.45 6.46 -3.04
N LYS A 63 -15.66 7.58 -2.33
CA LYS A 63 -14.61 8.18 -1.47
C LYS A 63 -14.19 7.22 -0.36
N TYR A 64 -15.16 6.55 0.26
CA TYR A 64 -14.92 5.58 1.31
C TYR A 64 -14.14 4.36 0.78
N ALA A 65 -14.49 3.85 -0.40
CA ALA A 65 -13.74 2.77 -1.06
C ALA A 65 -12.28 3.17 -1.31
N VAL A 66 -12.04 4.37 -1.85
CA VAL A 66 -10.69 4.91 -2.08
C VAL A 66 -9.92 5.08 -0.77
N MET A 67 -10.58 5.50 0.31
CA MET A 67 -9.96 5.59 1.64
C MET A 67 -9.54 4.22 2.19
N CYS A 68 -10.36 3.18 2.02
CA CYS A 68 -9.97 1.79 2.35
C CYS A 68 -8.76 1.32 1.54
N LEU A 69 -8.70 1.66 0.24
CA LEU A 69 -7.56 1.34 -0.62
C LEU A 69 -6.28 2.05 -0.16
N ILE A 70 -6.34 3.33 0.17
CA ILE A 70 -5.20 4.10 0.70
C ILE A 70 -4.66 3.46 1.98
N LYS A 71 -5.54 3.13 2.93
CA LYS A 71 -5.12 2.48 4.18
C LYS A 71 -4.46 1.12 3.96
N HIS A 72 -4.97 0.36 3.00
CA HIS A 72 -4.42 -0.95 2.71
C HIS A 72 -3.09 -0.89 1.92
N LYS A 73 -2.99 -0.01 0.90
CA LYS A 73 -1.85 0.01 -0.05
C LYS A 73 -0.80 1.06 0.25
N VAL A 74 -1.19 2.26 0.69
CA VAL A 74 -0.28 3.37 0.97
C VAL A 74 0.21 3.32 2.42
N GLU A 75 -0.71 3.14 3.38
CA GLU A 75 -0.32 2.98 4.80
C GLU A 75 0.15 1.55 5.14
N ASN A 76 0.16 0.63 4.16
CA ASN A 76 0.57 -0.76 4.29
C ASN A 76 -0.11 -1.53 5.45
N ARG A 77 -1.39 -1.23 5.73
CA ARG A 77 -2.16 -1.94 6.75
C ARG A 77 -2.75 -3.24 6.21
N SER A 78 -2.85 -4.25 7.07
CA SER A 78 -3.57 -5.48 6.72
C SER A 78 -5.07 -5.22 6.55
N LEU A 79 -5.76 -6.05 5.75
CA LEU A 79 -7.21 -5.96 5.57
C LEU A 79 -7.97 -6.04 6.91
N SER A 80 -7.46 -6.83 7.87
CA SER A 80 -8.03 -6.95 9.21
C SER A 80 -7.86 -5.66 10.02
N ALA A 81 -6.71 -4.99 9.90
CA ALA A 81 -6.47 -3.71 10.57
C ALA A 81 -7.36 -2.59 10.02
N VAL A 82 -7.55 -2.55 8.69
CA VAL A 82 -8.49 -1.60 8.06
C VAL A 82 -9.93 -1.88 8.50
N ALA A 83 -10.34 -3.15 8.54
CA ALA A 83 -11.64 -3.58 9.05
C ALA A 83 -11.91 -3.10 10.48
N GLY A 84 -10.90 -3.18 11.36
CA GLY A 84 -11.00 -2.65 12.73
C GLY A 84 -11.17 -1.13 12.79
N ILE A 85 -10.48 -0.38 11.92
CA ILE A 85 -10.60 1.09 11.85
C ILE A 85 -11.97 1.50 11.32
N THR A 86 -12.48 0.79 10.32
CA THR A 86 -13.71 1.16 9.63
C THR A 86 -14.96 0.51 10.21
N ASN A 87 -14.82 -0.30 11.26
CA ASN A 87 -15.89 -1.09 11.85
C ASN A 87 -16.65 -1.94 10.81
N GLN A 88 -15.92 -2.59 9.91
CA GLN A 88 -16.45 -3.46 8.84
C GLN A 88 -15.85 -4.85 8.95
N SER A 89 -16.46 -5.84 8.30
CA SER A 89 -15.83 -7.15 8.15
C SER A 89 -14.64 -7.09 7.18
N LYS A 90 -13.67 -8.01 7.38
CA LYS A 90 -12.53 -8.18 6.47
C LYS A 90 -12.98 -8.42 5.01
N ALA A 91 -14.07 -9.14 4.82
CA ALA A 91 -14.64 -9.43 3.51
C ALA A 91 -15.17 -8.15 2.82
N GLN A 92 -15.91 -7.32 3.57
CA GLN A 92 -16.41 -6.03 3.07
C GLN A 92 -15.25 -5.10 2.68
N VAL A 93 -14.21 -4.99 3.52
CA VAL A 93 -13.03 -4.18 3.18
C VAL A 93 -12.36 -4.67 1.91
N ASN A 94 -12.22 -5.99 1.74
CA ASN A 94 -11.64 -6.56 0.53
C ASN A 94 -12.46 -6.21 -0.73
N ILE A 95 -13.79 -6.25 -0.64
CA ILE A 95 -14.70 -5.82 -1.71
C ILE A 95 -14.50 -4.33 -2.00
N MET A 96 -14.48 -3.47 -0.98
CA MET A 96 -14.30 -2.03 -1.15
C MET A 96 -12.95 -1.67 -1.77
N VAL A 97 -11.87 -2.36 -1.37
CA VAL A 97 -10.55 -2.22 -1.99
C VAL A 97 -10.60 -2.63 -3.47
N GLY A 98 -11.31 -3.70 -3.81
CA GLY A 98 -11.55 -4.11 -5.20
C GLY A 98 -12.29 -3.04 -6.00
N CYS A 99 -13.44 -2.57 -5.49
CA CYS A 99 -14.24 -1.51 -6.12
C CYS A 99 -13.45 -0.22 -6.34
N ALA A 100 -12.63 0.18 -5.36
CA ALA A 100 -11.78 1.36 -5.46
C ALA A 100 -10.78 1.28 -6.62
N ARG A 101 -10.21 0.10 -6.88
CA ARG A 101 -9.28 -0.11 -8.00
C ARG A 101 -9.96 0.09 -9.35
N PHE A 102 -11.17 -0.47 -9.52
CA PHE A 102 -11.95 -0.27 -10.74
C PHE A 102 -12.41 1.17 -10.90
N PHE A 103 -12.81 1.82 -9.80
CA PHE A 103 -13.20 3.23 -9.81
C PHE A 103 -12.04 4.14 -10.26
N LEU A 104 -10.85 3.96 -9.69
CA LEU A 104 -9.67 4.75 -10.06
C LEU A 104 -9.28 4.56 -11.53
N HIS A 105 -9.32 3.31 -12.02
CA HIS A 105 -9.08 3.01 -13.44
C HIS A 105 -10.13 3.65 -14.37
N ALA A 106 -11.40 3.67 -13.96
CA ALA A 106 -12.45 4.31 -14.75
C ALA A 106 -12.31 5.85 -14.76
N HIS A 107 -11.82 6.42 -13.66
CA HIS A 107 -11.60 7.86 -13.52
C HIS A 107 -10.35 8.34 -14.26
N ASP A 108 -9.28 7.54 -14.26
CA ASP A 108 -8.04 7.82 -15.00
C ASP A 108 -7.53 6.57 -15.70
N LYS A 109 -7.65 6.57 -17.03
CA LYS A 109 -7.26 5.46 -17.92
C LYS A 109 -5.75 5.22 -17.96
N ARG A 110 -4.93 6.11 -17.39
CA ARG A 110 -3.47 5.92 -17.29
C ARG A 110 -3.12 4.87 -16.25
N LEU A 111 -3.98 4.62 -15.27
CA LEU A 111 -3.79 3.58 -14.27
C LEU A 111 -4.07 2.21 -14.88
N ARG A 112 -3.21 1.22 -14.60
CA ARG A 112 -3.42 -0.18 -15.04
C ARG A 112 -3.91 -1.03 -13.87
N ILE A 113 -4.91 -1.87 -14.11
CA ILE A 113 -5.33 -2.89 -13.15
C ILE A 113 -4.49 -4.16 -13.41
N SER A 114 -3.56 -4.48 -12.51
CA SER A 114 -2.83 -5.76 -12.49
C SER A 114 -3.32 -6.69 -11.41
#